data_AF-A0A4R3SFG5-F1
#
_entry.id   AF-A0A4R3SFG5-F1
#
_cell.length_a   1.000
_cell.length_b   1.000
_cell.length_c   1.000
_cell.angle_alpha   90.00
_cell.angle_beta   90.00
_cell.angle_gamma   90.00
#
_symmetry.space_group_name_H-M   'P 1'
#
loop_
_entity.id
_entity.type
_entity.pdbx_description
1 polymer ?
#
loop_
_entity_poly.entity_id
_entity_poly.type
_entity_poly.pdbx_seq_one_letter_code
_entity_poly.pdbx_strand_id
1 'polypeptide(L)'
;MASTTARGRARRQGRRDNDAEGRMSLGQHLIELRNRLFRAVIAVVIAAVGGWFLTPFVLDSLRAPVAELAKVGGHTAELNFPMITGAFDLKLQIAITIGIVIASPVWLYQIWAFIVPALVRREKQYVWGFLGTAIPLFFAGCYFGWYILPHVVGILGSFVSSQDTSIVDAKAYYDFVIKLIVAVGIAFVLPVFIVLLNFVGVLSAAAIIKSWRIAILCILVFCAIVTPSADVISMFLLAVPMVVLYIAACVVAWFHDRRVAKKQAKLDEEYGL
;
A
#
# COMPACT_ATOMS: atom_id res chain seq x y z
N MET A 1 57.52 18.13 0.03
CA MET A 1 56.52 17.51 -0.86
C MET A 1 55.59 16.48 -0.18
N ALA A 2 55.60 16.34 1.16
CA ALA A 2 54.84 15.30 1.89
C ALA A 2 53.56 15.80 2.60
N SER A 3 53.25 17.10 2.57
CA SER A 3 52.15 17.70 3.34
C SER A 3 50.78 17.70 2.62
N THR A 4 50.76 17.56 1.29
CA THR A 4 49.51 17.60 0.50
C THR A 4 48.71 16.30 0.59
N THR A 5 49.39 15.16 0.74
CA THR A 5 48.78 13.82 0.82
C THR A 5 48.06 13.56 2.16
N ALA A 6 48.53 14.17 3.25
CA ALA A 6 47.92 14.03 4.58
C ALA A 6 46.55 14.73 4.68
N ARG A 7 46.42 15.95 4.14
CA ARG A 7 45.13 16.69 4.10
C ARG A 7 44.07 16.00 3.25
N GLY A 8 44.46 15.37 2.15
CA GLY A 8 43.54 14.60 1.29
C GLY A 8 42.99 13.34 1.97
N ARG A 9 43.79 12.66 2.81
CA ARG A 9 43.35 11.51 3.60
C ARG A 9 42.42 11.91 4.75
N ALA A 10 42.75 12.96 5.51
CA ALA A 10 41.90 13.45 6.61
C ALA A 10 40.49 13.87 6.14
N ARG A 11 40.38 14.52 4.98
CA ARG A 11 39.10 14.95 4.40
C ARG A 11 38.27 13.78 3.85
N ARG A 12 38.92 12.70 3.39
CA ARG A 12 38.25 11.44 3.01
C ARG A 12 37.85 10.59 4.22
N GLN A 13 38.61 10.67 5.31
CA GLN A 13 38.32 9.98 6.57
C GLN A 13 37.06 10.58 7.23
N GLY A 14 36.97 11.91 7.38
CA GLY A 14 35.79 12.56 7.96
C GLY A 14 34.51 12.40 7.12
N ARG A 15 34.62 12.20 5.80
CA ARG A 15 33.48 11.86 4.94
C ARG A 15 33.01 10.41 5.14
N ARG A 16 33.93 9.48 5.43
CA ARG A 16 33.62 8.08 5.75
C ARG A 16 33.05 7.91 7.17
N ASP A 17 33.48 8.73 8.13
CA ASP A 17 32.96 8.69 9.50
C ASP A 17 31.51 9.24 9.57
N ASN A 18 31.18 10.29 8.80
CA ASN A 18 29.78 10.76 8.68
C ASN A 18 28.85 9.71 8.05
N ASP A 19 29.36 8.87 7.15
CA ASP A 19 28.58 7.77 6.55
C ASP A 19 28.38 6.60 7.53
N ALA A 20 29.19 6.50 8.59
CA ALA A 20 29.14 5.43 9.59
C ALA A 20 28.20 5.73 10.78
N GLU A 21 27.89 7.01 11.04
CA GLU A 21 27.16 7.46 12.23
C GLU A 21 25.65 7.66 12.04
N GLY A 22 25.07 7.26 10.90
CA GLY A 22 23.62 7.30 10.66
C GLY A 22 22.99 8.70 10.61
N ARG A 23 23.79 9.76 10.75
CA ARG A 23 23.37 11.17 10.66
C ARG A 23 23.58 11.69 9.24
N MET A 24 22.68 11.30 8.33
CA MET A 24 22.62 11.94 7.02
C MET A 24 22.11 13.38 7.16
N SER A 25 22.69 14.30 6.39
CA SER A 25 22.12 15.65 6.27
C SER A 25 20.76 15.59 5.55
N LEU A 26 19.85 16.54 5.82
CA LEU A 26 18.53 16.60 5.15
C LEU A 26 18.65 16.56 3.62
N GLY A 27 19.69 17.18 3.05
CA GLY A 27 19.97 17.12 1.62
C GLY A 27 20.33 15.71 1.13
N GLN A 28 21.10 14.94 1.90
CA GLN A 28 21.41 13.54 1.57
C GLN A 28 20.15 12.65 1.63
N HIS A 29 19.28 12.87 2.62
CA HIS A 29 18.01 12.15 2.72
C HIS A 29 17.08 12.42 1.51
N LEU A 30 17.03 13.67 1.01
CA LEU A 30 16.28 14.00 -0.21
C LEU A 30 16.87 13.36 -1.47
N ILE A 31 18.20 13.28 -1.58
CA ILE A 31 18.87 12.59 -2.70
C ILE A 31 18.56 11.10 -2.67
N GLU A 32 18.55 10.51 -1.47
CA GLU A 32 18.18 9.12 -1.27
C GLU A 32 16.73 8.86 -1.67
N LEU A 33 15.78 9.70 -1.24
CA LEU A 33 14.37 9.62 -1.63
C LEU A 33 14.23 9.60 -3.15
N ARG A 34 14.86 10.56 -3.84
CA ARG A 34 14.81 10.66 -5.31
C ARG A 34 15.31 9.38 -5.98
N ASN A 35 16.47 8.87 -5.54
CA ASN A 35 17.06 7.68 -6.15
C ASN A 35 16.18 6.43 -5.91
N ARG A 36 15.56 6.32 -4.75
CA ARG A 36 14.65 5.21 -4.40
C ARG A 36 13.34 5.30 -5.18
N LEU A 37 12.76 6.50 -5.27
CA LEU A 37 11.59 6.78 -6.08
C LEU A 37 11.84 6.44 -7.55
N PHE A 38 12.99 6.82 -8.10
CA PHE A 38 13.34 6.53 -9.49
C PHE A 38 13.42 5.01 -9.77
N ARG A 39 14.01 4.23 -8.85
CA ARG A 39 14.04 2.76 -8.96
C ARG A 39 12.64 2.14 -8.89
N ALA A 40 11.79 2.64 -7.99
CA ALA A 40 10.41 2.20 -7.88
C ALA A 40 9.62 2.51 -9.17
N VAL A 41 9.76 3.72 -9.72
CA VAL A 41 9.12 4.12 -10.98
C VAL A 41 9.61 3.27 -12.15
N ILE A 42 10.91 3.02 -12.28
CA ILE A 42 11.45 2.13 -13.34
C ILE A 42 10.84 0.73 -13.22
N ALA A 43 10.77 0.18 -12.00
CA ALA A 43 10.18 -1.14 -11.80
C ALA A 43 8.70 -1.17 -12.20
N VAL A 44 7.93 -0.13 -11.87
CA VAL A 44 6.53 0.03 -12.30
C VAL A 44 6.43 0.12 -13.82
N VAL A 45 7.29 0.89 -14.49
CA VAL A 45 7.28 1.03 -15.96
C VAL A 45 7.59 -0.31 -16.63
N ILE A 46 8.62 -1.03 -16.18
CA ILE A 46 8.96 -2.36 -16.72
C ILE A 46 7.81 -3.34 -16.50
N ALA A 47 7.23 -3.35 -15.30
CA ALA A 47 6.08 -4.19 -14.97
C ALA A 47 4.83 -3.80 -15.79
N ALA A 48 4.63 -2.52 -16.11
CA ALA A 48 3.53 -2.05 -16.92
C ALA A 48 3.65 -2.48 -18.38
N VAL A 49 4.87 -2.52 -18.93
CA VAL A 49 5.13 -3.09 -20.27
C VAL A 49 4.74 -4.57 -20.30
N GLY A 50 5.06 -5.34 -19.26
CA GLY A 50 4.57 -6.72 -19.11
C GLY A 50 3.06 -6.80 -18.90
N GLY A 51 2.50 -5.91 -18.07
CA GLY A 51 1.07 -5.81 -17.76
C GLY A 51 0.20 -5.43 -18.95
N TRP A 52 0.75 -4.78 -19.97
CA TRP A 52 0.06 -4.50 -21.22
C TRP A 52 -0.52 -5.76 -21.88
N PHE A 53 0.20 -6.88 -21.80
CA PHE A 53 -0.25 -8.17 -22.33
C PHE A 53 -1.37 -8.80 -21.49
N LEU A 54 -1.46 -8.47 -20.20
CA LEU A 54 -2.53 -8.93 -19.30
C LEU A 54 -3.79 -8.05 -19.36
N THR A 55 -3.73 -6.92 -20.05
CA THR A 55 -4.83 -5.95 -20.07
C THR A 55 -6.16 -6.52 -20.60
N PRO A 56 -6.20 -7.35 -21.67
CA PRO A 56 -7.45 -7.96 -22.13
C PRO A 56 -8.14 -8.79 -21.04
N PHE A 57 -7.37 -9.63 -20.32
CA PHE A 57 -7.88 -10.46 -19.25
C PHE A 57 -8.49 -9.64 -18.10
N VAL A 58 -7.80 -8.56 -17.71
CA VAL A 58 -8.29 -7.65 -16.66
C VAL A 58 -9.53 -6.89 -17.14
N LEU A 59 -9.54 -6.41 -18.39
CA LEU A 59 -10.71 -5.73 -18.96
C LEU A 59 -11.95 -6.62 -18.91
N ASP A 60 -11.87 -7.86 -19.39
CA ASP A 60 -13.02 -8.76 -19.42
C ASP A 60 -13.52 -9.09 -18.01
N SER A 61 -12.59 -9.28 -17.07
CA SER A 61 -12.90 -9.51 -15.65
C SER A 61 -13.62 -8.33 -15.00
N LEU A 62 -13.20 -7.11 -15.32
CA LEU A 62 -13.79 -5.89 -14.77
C LEU A 62 -15.09 -5.49 -15.50
N ARG A 63 -15.36 -6.00 -16.71
CA ARG A 63 -16.65 -5.80 -17.42
C ARG A 63 -17.78 -6.64 -16.85
N ALA A 64 -17.46 -7.83 -16.35
CA ALA A 64 -18.46 -8.81 -15.91
C ALA A 64 -19.53 -8.24 -14.95
N PRO A 65 -19.17 -7.44 -13.92
CA PRO A 65 -20.18 -6.88 -13.01
C PRO A 65 -21.19 -5.95 -13.70
N VAL A 66 -20.74 -5.13 -14.65
CA VAL A 66 -21.62 -4.20 -15.39
C VAL A 66 -22.54 -4.98 -16.33
N ALA A 67 -22.01 -6.01 -16.99
CA ALA A 67 -22.79 -6.86 -17.88
C ALA A 67 -23.88 -7.65 -17.15
N GLU A 68 -23.62 -8.08 -15.89
CA GLU A 68 -24.62 -8.75 -15.07
C GLU A 68 -25.72 -7.78 -14.59
N LEU A 69 -25.39 -6.52 -14.26
CA LEU A 69 -26.41 -5.51 -13.95
C LEU A 69 -27.36 -5.24 -15.12
N ALA A 70 -26.84 -5.25 -16.35
CA ALA A 70 -27.68 -5.09 -17.55
C ALA A 70 -28.75 -6.20 -17.65
N LYS A 71 -28.40 -7.43 -17.26
CA LYS A 71 -29.32 -8.58 -17.32
C LYS A 71 -30.40 -8.55 -16.24
N VAL A 72 -30.04 -8.13 -15.02
CA VAL A 72 -30.93 -8.19 -13.85
C VAL A 72 -31.97 -7.06 -13.84
N GLY A 73 -31.62 -5.89 -14.39
CA GLY A 73 -32.52 -4.72 -14.40
C GLY A 73 -33.38 -4.54 -15.66
N GLY A 74 -33.21 -5.35 -16.71
CA GLY A 74 -33.84 -5.09 -18.01
C GLY A 74 -33.32 -3.82 -18.70
N HIS A 75 -32.18 -3.29 -18.24
CA HIS A 75 -31.54 -2.09 -18.76
C HIS A 75 -30.39 -2.46 -19.69
N THR A 76 -30.22 -1.76 -20.80
CA THR A 76 -29.00 -1.83 -21.60
C THR A 76 -27.92 -0.98 -20.93
N ALA A 77 -27.19 -1.55 -19.96
CA ALA A 77 -26.00 -0.90 -19.42
C ALA A 77 -24.84 -1.09 -20.41
N GLU A 78 -24.67 -0.11 -21.29
CA GLU A 78 -23.61 -0.10 -22.29
C GLU A 78 -22.43 0.77 -21.82
N LEU A 79 -21.23 0.22 -21.92
CA LEU A 79 -19.98 0.96 -21.70
C LEU A 79 -19.67 1.75 -22.96
N ASN A 80 -19.76 3.08 -22.89
CA ASN A 80 -19.43 3.95 -24.02
C ASN A 80 -18.01 4.52 -23.89
N PHE A 81 -17.41 4.83 -25.05
CA PHE A 81 -16.16 5.57 -25.15
C PHE A 81 -16.43 6.86 -25.91
N PRO A 82 -16.58 8.00 -25.21
CA PRO A 82 -16.94 9.26 -25.87
C PRO A 82 -15.85 9.79 -26.81
N MET A 83 -14.59 9.44 -26.55
CA MET A 83 -13.44 9.86 -27.34
C MET A 83 -12.87 8.70 -28.15
N ILE A 84 -12.38 9.00 -29.37
CA ILE A 84 -11.74 8.02 -30.26
C ILE A 84 -10.47 7.40 -29.64
N THR A 85 -9.77 8.14 -28.77
CA THR A 85 -8.59 7.65 -28.03
C THR A 85 -8.95 6.88 -26.77
N GLY A 86 -10.22 6.90 -26.34
CA GLY A 86 -10.62 6.42 -25.01
C GLY A 86 -10.28 4.96 -24.75
N ALA A 87 -10.39 4.09 -25.77
CA ALA A 87 -10.02 2.69 -25.65
C ALA A 87 -8.51 2.49 -25.45
N PHE A 88 -7.68 3.31 -26.10
CA PHE A 88 -6.22 3.29 -25.93
C PHE A 88 -5.84 3.83 -24.54
N ASP A 89 -6.41 4.97 -24.12
CA ASP A 89 -6.14 5.60 -22.83
C ASP A 89 -6.49 4.65 -21.68
N LEU A 90 -7.64 3.98 -21.78
CA LEU A 90 -8.06 2.96 -20.83
C LEU A 90 -7.08 1.78 -20.78
N LYS A 91 -6.67 1.27 -21.94
CA LYS A 91 -5.73 0.14 -22.02
C LYS A 91 -4.39 0.49 -21.37
N LEU A 92 -3.87 1.69 -21.67
CA LEU A 92 -2.64 2.21 -21.07
C LEU A 92 -2.76 2.35 -19.55
N GLN A 93 -3.88 2.89 -19.08
CA GLN A 93 -4.14 3.04 -17.65
C GLN A 93 -4.17 1.69 -16.93
N ILE A 94 -4.85 0.68 -17.48
CA ILE A 94 -4.90 -0.65 -16.89
C ILE A 94 -3.51 -1.29 -16.89
N ALA A 95 -2.75 -1.16 -17.98
CA ALA A 95 -1.37 -1.67 -18.03
C ALA A 95 -0.49 -1.05 -16.94
N ILE A 96 -0.60 0.27 -16.71
CA ILE A 96 0.12 0.96 -15.62
C ILE A 96 -0.33 0.44 -14.25
N THR A 97 -1.63 0.27 -14.02
CA THR A 97 -2.17 -0.27 -12.77
C THR A 97 -1.66 -1.68 -12.49
N ILE A 98 -1.69 -2.56 -13.49
CA ILE A 98 -1.12 -3.91 -13.39
C ILE A 98 0.38 -3.80 -13.06
N GLY A 99 1.09 -2.87 -13.70
CA GLY A 99 2.48 -2.56 -13.39
C GLY A 99 2.70 -2.16 -11.94
N ILE A 100 1.85 -1.29 -11.37
CA ILE A 100 1.91 -0.89 -9.95
C ILE A 100 1.71 -2.11 -9.04
N VAL A 101 0.74 -2.96 -9.36
CA VAL A 101 0.41 -4.14 -8.55
C VAL A 101 1.54 -5.17 -8.58
N ILE A 102 2.04 -5.51 -9.78
CA ILE A 102 3.13 -6.47 -9.98
C ILE A 102 4.45 -5.93 -9.40
N ALA A 103 4.72 -4.63 -9.52
CA ALA A 103 5.93 -4.01 -8.98
C ALA A 103 5.88 -3.79 -7.46
N SER A 104 4.80 -4.19 -6.77
CA SER A 104 4.64 -4.03 -5.32
C SER A 104 5.80 -4.55 -4.48
N PRO A 105 6.45 -5.68 -4.79
CA PRO A 105 7.64 -6.10 -4.05
C PRO A 105 8.78 -5.09 -4.09
N VAL A 106 8.94 -4.43 -5.24
CA VAL A 106 10.04 -3.48 -5.45
C VAL A 106 9.73 -2.14 -4.79
N TRP A 107 8.56 -1.55 -5.05
CA TRP A 107 8.26 -0.22 -4.49
C TRP A 107 8.00 -0.27 -2.98
N LEU A 108 7.39 -1.33 -2.44
CA LEU A 108 7.27 -1.53 -0.98
C LEU A 108 8.65 -1.61 -0.32
N TYR A 109 9.60 -2.32 -0.95
CA TYR A 109 10.97 -2.37 -0.48
C TYR A 109 11.64 -0.99 -0.50
N GLN A 110 11.47 -0.22 -1.57
CA GLN A 110 12.08 1.11 -1.68
C GLN A 110 11.51 2.10 -0.66
N ILE A 111 10.18 2.10 -0.43
CA ILE A 111 9.53 2.91 0.61
C ILE A 111 10.13 2.57 1.96
N TRP A 112 10.22 1.28 2.29
CA TRP A 112 10.69 0.88 3.60
C TRP A 112 12.17 1.18 3.81
N ALA A 113 12.99 0.87 2.82
CA ALA A 113 14.42 1.12 2.91
C ALA A 113 14.75 2.63 2.95
N PHE A 114 13.81 3.51 2.60
CA PHE A 114 13.89 4.96 2.84
C PHE A 114 13.54 5.38 4.27
N ILE A 115 12.64 4.66 4.96
CA ILE A 115 12.22 4.97 6.34
C ILE A 115 13.23 4.46 7.38
N VAL A 116 13.94 3.38 7.05
CA VAL A 116 14.88 2.67 7.95
C VAL A 116 16.39 2.97 7.73
N PRO A 117 16.86 4.04 7.07
CA PRO A 117 18.29 4.23 6.85
C PRO A 117 19.08 4.42 8.16
N ALA A 118 18.39 4.71 9.27
CA ALA A 118 18.98 4.96 10.59
C ALA A 118 19.14 3.73 11.51
N LEU A 119 18.72 2.52 11.11
CA LEU A 119 18.74 1.36 12.02
C LEU A 119 20.08 0.61 12.03
N VAL A 120 20.50 0.23 13.24
CA VAL A 120 21.69 -0.59 13.52
C VAL A 120 21.58 -1.91 12.73
N ARG A 121 22.71 -2.46 12.24
CA ARG A 121 22.79 -3.67 11.39
C ARG A 121 21.89 -4.85 11.83
N ARG A 122 21.59 -4.95 13.13
CA ARG A 122 20.77 -6.01 13.74
C ARG A 122 19.26 -5.91 13.43
N GLU A 123 18.77 -4.76 12.97
CA GLU A 123 17.35 -4.52 12.69
C GLU A 123 16.99 -4.67 11.21
N LYS A 124 17.99 -4.81 10.33
CA LYS A 124 17.76 -5.07 8.90
C LYS A 124 17.00 -6.36 8.61
N GLN A 125 17.01 -7.32 9.54
CA GLN A 125 16.23 -8.56 9.41
C GLN A 125 14.71 -8.33 9.44
N TYR A 126 14.24 -7.26 10.10
CA TYR A 126 12.82 -6.93 10.15
C TYR A 126 12.28 -6.47 8.79
N VAL A 127 13.16 -5.96 7.91
CA VAL A 127 12.80 -5.61 6.52
C VAL A 127 12.27 -6.83 5.78
N TRP A 128 12.90 -7.99 5.95
CA TRP A 128 12.49 -9.22 5.26
C TRP A 128 11.17 -9.77 5.81
N GLY A 129 10.98 -9.70 7.13
CA GLY A 129 9.69 -10.05 7.75
C GLY A 129 8.55 -9.13 7.31
N PHE A 130 8.83 -7.82 7.21
CA PHE A 130 7.89 -6.85 6.66
C PHE A 130 7.53 -7.19 5.23
N LEU A 131 8.52 -7.33 4.35
CA LEU A 131 8.28 -7.55 2.94
C LEU A 131 7.54 -8.87 2.70
N GLY A 132 7.89 -9.92 3.46
CA GLY A 132 7.22 -11.22 3.42
C GLY A 132 5.76 -11.19 3.91
N THR A 133 5.37 -10.18 4.70
CA THR A 133 3.97 -10.03 5.16
C THR A 133 3.21 -9.01 4.32
N ALA A 134 3.83 -7.86 4.02
CA ALA A 134 3.23 -6.74 3.31
C ALA A 134 2.91 -7.08 1.85
N ILE A 135 3.78 -7.84 1.16
CA ILE A 135 3.52 -8.22 -0.24
C ILE A 135 2.25 -9.10 -0.33
N PRO A 136 2.14 -10.24 0.38
CA PRO A 136 0.90 -11.02 0.36
C PRO A 136 -0.33 -10.22 0.77
N LEU A 137 -0.21 -9.34 1.76
CA LEU A 137 -1.33 -8.55 2.25
C LEU A 137 -1.78 -7.49 1.24
N PHE A 138 -0.84 -6.90 0.51
CA PHE A 138 -1.15 -6.00 -0.61
C PHE A 138 -1.92 -6.74 -1.71
N PHE A 139 -1.45 -7.92 -2.13
CA PHE A 139 -2.16 -8.75 -3.11
C PHE A 139 -3.54 -9.20 -2.58
N ALA A 140 -3.63 -9.57 -1.31
CA ALA A 140 -4.90 -9.92 -0.66
C ALA A 140 -5.86 -8.72 -0.64
N GLY A 141 -5.36 -7.51 -0.41
CA GLY A 141 -6.16 -6.28 -0.49
C GLY A 141 -6.63 -5.98 -1.90
N CYS A 142 -5.75 -6.09 -2.91
CA CYS A 142 -6.16 -5.92 -4.31
C CYS A 142 -7.21 -6.98 -4.71
N TYR A 143 -7.02 -8.23 -4.30
CA TYR A 143 -8.01 -9.29 -4.50
C TYR A 143 -9.33 -8.98 -3.80
N PHE A 144 -9.29 -8.52 -2.55
CA PHE A 144 -10.48 -8.13 -1.80
C PHE A 144 -11.23 -6.98 -2.49
N GLY A 145 -10.51 -5.95 -2.95
CA GLY A 145 -11.07 -4.83 -3.72
C GLY A 145 -11.77 -5.29 -5.00
N TRP A 146 -11.18 -6.25 -5.71
CA TRP A 146 -11.80 -6.85 -6.89
C TRP A 146 -13.01 -7.73 -6.52
N TYR A 147 -12.94 -8.48 -5.42
CA TYR A 147 -14.02 -9.35 -4.93
C TYR A 147 -15.27 -8.56 -4.51
N ILE A 148 -15.10 -7.41 -3.85
CA ILE A 148 -16.24 -6.57 -3.43
C ILE A 148 -16.85 -5.76 -4.59
N LEU A 149 -16.15 -5.64 -5.71
CA LEU A 149 -16.56 -4.80 -6.84
C LEU A 149 -18.00 -5.04 -7.31
N PRO A 150 -18.49 -6.30 -7.46
CA PRO A 150 -19.87 -6.54 -7.87
C PRO A 150 -20.90 -6.01 -6.87
N HIS A 151 -20.60 -6.05 -5.58
CA HIS A 151 -21.49 -5.52 -4.54
C HIS A 151 -21.57 -4.00 -4.63
N VAL A 152 -20.41 -3.35 -4.75
CA VAL A 152 -20.30 -1.90 -4.93
C VAL A 152 -21.09 -1.45 -6.15
N VAL A 153 -20.84 -2.09 -7.30
CA VAL A 153 -21.49 -1.76 -8.57
C VAL A 153 -22.99 -2.02 -8.50
N GLY A 154 -23.43 -3.11 -7.86
CA GLY A 154 -24.85 -3.41 -7.65
C GLY A 154 -25.57 -2.41 -6.75
N ILE A 155 -24.93 -1.95 -5.67
CA ILE A 155 -25.50 -0.91 -4.80
C ILE A 155 -25.63 0.40 -5.57
N LEU A 156 -24.59 0.82 -6.30
CA LEU A 156 -24.65 2.02 -7.14
C LEU A 156 -25.74 1.92 -8.22
N GLY A 157 -25.86 0.75 -8.85
CA GLY A 157 -26.92 0.47 -9.83
C GLY A 157 -28.32 0.50 -9.22
N SER A 158 -28.49 0.11 -7.96
CA SER A 158 -29.80 0.11 -7.28
C SER A 158 -30.42 1.49 -7.08
N PHE A 159 -29.62 2.56 -7.21
CA PHE A 159 -30.12 3.94 -7.17
C PHE A 159 -30.67 4.44 -8.51
N VAL A 160 -30.44 3.71 -9.61
CA VAL A 160 -31.00 4.04 -10.92
C VAL A 160 -32.48 3.68 -10.92
N SER A 161 -33.34 4.59 -11.34
CA SER A 161 -34.78 4.32 -11.41
C SER A 161 -35.09 3.33 -12.53
N SER A 162 -36.15 2.52 -12.37
CA SER A 162 -36.54 1.53 -13.38
C SER A 162 -37.01 2.15 -14.71
N GLN A 163 -37.20 3.46 -14.78
CA GLN A 163 -37.61 4.20 -15.97
C GLN A 163 -36.43 4.83 -16.72
N ASP A 164 -35.22 4.81 -16.14
CA ASP A 164 -34.03 5.44 -16.71
C ASP A 164 -33.11 4.41 -17.38
N THR A 165 -32.43 4.83 -18.45
CA THR A 165 -31.35 4.05 -19.08
C THR A 165 -30.01 4.46 -18.48
N SER A 166 -29.25 3.49 -17.96
CA SER A 166 -27.92 3.76 -17.41
C SER A 166 -26.85 3.68 -18.50
N ILE A 167 -26.42 4.84 -18.99
CA ILE A 167 -25.24 4.95 -19.85
C ILE A 167 -24.03 5.21 -18.96
N VAL A 168 -23.12 4.25 -18.89
CA VAL A 168 -21.96 4.31 -18.00
C VAL A 168 -20.72 4.64 -18.84
N ASP A 169 -20.10 5.79 -18.53
CA ASP A 169 -18.81 6.15 -19.12
C ASP A 169 -17.75 5.11 -18.74
N ALA A 170 -17.20 4.43 -19.75
CA ALA A 170 -16.27 3.34 -19.52
C ALA A 170 -15.06 3.84 -18.74
N LYS A 171 -14.49 4.97 -19.13
CA LYS A 171 -13.28 5.50 -18.51
C LYS A 171 -13.52 5.82 -17.03
N ALA A 172 -14.61 6.51 -16.69
CA ALA A 172 -14.99 6.83 -15.32
C ALA A 172 -15.23 5.58 -14.47
N TYR A 173 -15.87 4.56 -15.05
CA TYR A 173 -16.05 3.27 -14.40
C TYR A 173 -14.71 2.61 -14.05
N TYR A 174 -13.82 2.41 -15.03
CA TYR A 174 -12.53 1.79 -14.74
C TYR A 174 -11.63 2.66 -13.87
N ASP A 175 -11.68 3.99 -14.01
CA ASP A 175 -11.01 4.93 -13.11
C ASP A 175 -11.40 4.68 -11.65
N PHE A 176 -12.69 4.51 -11.39
CA PHE A 176 -13.22 4.17 -10.09
C PHE A 176 -12.73 2.80 -9.61
N VAL A 177 -12.91 1.76 -10.43
CA VAL A 177 -12.54 0.38 -10.09
C VAL A 177 -11.05 0.23 -9.78
N ILE A 178 -10.20 0.82 -10.63
CA ILE A 178 -8.74 0.79 -10.47
C ILE A 178 -8.33 1.48 -9.18
N LYS A 179 -8.87 2.67 -8.91
CA LYS A 179 -8.58 3.41 -7.68
C LYS A 179 -9.02 2.63 -6.45
N LEU A 180 -10.20 2.02 -6.47
CA LEU A 180 -10.69 1.16 -5.40
C LEU A 180 -9.71 0.00 -5.15
N ILE A 181 -9.38 -0.80 -6.15
CA ILE A 181 -8.49 -1.98 -6.02
C ILE A 181 -7.12 -1.60 -5.47
N VAL A 182 -6.50 -0.55 -6.01
CA VAL A 182 -5.17 -0.11 -5.57
C VAL A 182 -5.22 0.50 -4.17
N ALA A 183 -6.22 1.32 -3.88
CA ALA A 183 -6.38 1.93 -2.56
C ALA A 183 -6.57 0.87 -1.49
N VAL A 184 -7.46 -0.12 -1.70
CA VAL A 184 -7.67 -1.23 -0.77
C VAL A 184 -6.39 -2.06 -0.58
N GLY A 185 -5.65 -2.34 -1.66
CA GLY A 185 -4.34 -2.98 -1.59
C GLY A 185 -3.37 -2.25 -0.66
N ILE A 186 -3.23 -0.92 -0.83
CA ILE A 186 -2.38 -0.09 0.03
C ILE A 186 -2.90 -0.08 1.47
N ALA A 187 -4.22 0.01 1.66
CA ALA A 187 -4.85 0.07 2.96
C ALA A 187 -4.57 -1.18 3.80
N PHE A 188 -4.58 -2.35 3.16
CA PHE A 188 -4.27 -3.63 3.79
C PHE A 188 -2.82 -3.71 4.27
N VAL A 189 -1.90 -2.93 3.69
CA VAL A 189 -0.49 -2.87 4.15
C VAL A 189 -0.34 -2.03 5.43
N LEU A 190 -1.23 -1.07 5.67
CA LEU A 190 -1.10 -0.11 6.79
C LEU A 190 -0.99 -0.79 8.17
N PRO A 191 -1.80 -1.81 8.53
CA PRO A 191 -1.65 -2.48 9.82
C PRO A 191 -0.29 -3.14 10.03
N VAL A 192 0.31 -3.72 8.99
CA VAL A 192 1.65 -4.34 9.06
C VAL A 192 2.71 -3.28 9.30
N PHE A 193 2.53 -2.10 8.72
CA PHE A 193 3.42 -0.96 8.95
C PHE A 193 3.45 -0.55 10.44
N ILE A 194 2.29 -0.56 11.11
CA ILE A 194 2.19 -0.27 12.55
C ILE A 194 2.91 -1.33 13.40
N VAL A 195 2.74 -2.62 13.08
CA VAL A 195 3.48 -3.72 13.77
C VAL A 195 4.98 -3.53 13.65
N LEU A 196 5.43 -3.11 12.47
CA LEU A 196 6.84 -2.95 12.21
C LEU A 196 7.45 -1.77 12.96
N LEU A 197 6.73 -0.64 13.05
CA LEU A 197 7.13 0.46 13.93
C LEU A 197 7.23 0.02 15.39
N ASN A 198 6.42 -0.94 15.81
CA ASN A 198 6.58 -1.55 17.13
C ASN A 198 7.84 -2.43 17.24
N PHE A 199 8.16 -3.23 16.23
CA PHE A 199 9.35 -4.10 16.26
C PHE A 199 10.67 -3.31 16.26
N VAL A 200 10.65 -2.11 15.67
CA VAL A 200 11.78 -1.17 15.66
C VAL A 200 11.81 -0.31 16.94
N GLY A 201 10.79 -0.40 17.80
CA GLY A 201 10.73 0.33 19.07
C GLY A 201 10.26 1.79 18.95
N VAL A 202 9.75 2.21 17.79
CA VAL A 202 9.17 3.56 17.59
C VAL A 202 7.82 3.70 18.29
N LEU A 203 7.03 2.62 18.32
CA LEU A 203 5.71 2.57 18.94
C LEU A 203 5.62 1.42 19.93
N SER A 204 5.06 1.65 21.13
CA SER A 204 4.74 0.55 22.04
C SER A 204 3.39 -0.09 21.68
N ALA A 205 3.21 -1.37 22.00
CA ALA A 205 1.94 -2.07 21.84
C ALA A 205 0.83 -1.37 22.63
N ALA A 206 1.16 -0.84 23.83
CA ALA A 206 0.23 -0.06 24.63
C ALA A 206 -0.25 1.21 23.91
N ALA A 207 0.64 1.93 23.22
CA ALA A 207 0.27 3.12 22.45
C ALA A 207 -0.64 2.77 21.26
N ILE A 208 -0.33 1.66 20.56
CA ILE A 208 -1.15 1.16 19.45
C ILE A 208 -2.55 0.82 19.96
N ILE A 209 -2.67 0.00 21.02
CA ILE A 209 -3.95 -0.44 21.58
C ILE A 209 -4.75 0.75 22.13
N LYS A 210 -4.11 1.68 22.84
CA LYS A 210 -4.78 2.88 23.37
C LYS A 210 -5.38 3.75 22.27
N SER A 211 -4.80 3.72 21.07
CA SER A 211 -5.22 4.53 19.91
C SER A 211 -6.30 3.86 19.04
N TRP A 212 -6.94 2.79 19.52
CA TRP A 212 -7.92 2.00 18.76
C TRP A 212 -9.07 2.83 18.17
N ARG A 213 -9.58 3.82 18.91
CA ARG A 213 -10.66 4.71 18.44
C ARG A 213 -10.22 5.55 17.23
N ILE A 214 -8.99 6.06 17.28
CA ILE A 214 -8.41 6.86 16.21
C ILE A 214 -8.14 5.97 15.00
N ALA A 215 -7.63 4.76 15.21
CA ALA A 215 -7.40 3.80 14.13
C ALA A 215 -8.70 3.45 13.39
N ILE A 216 -9.78 3.13 14.12
CA ILE A 216 -11.09 2.85 13.51
C ILE A 216 -11.61 4.08 12.75
N LEU A 217 -11.50 5.28 13.34
CA LEU A 217 -11.90 6.51 12.65
C LEU A 217 -11.11 6.72 11.35
N CYS A 218 -9.79 6.53 11.37
CA CYS A 218 -8.95 6.63 10.18
C CYS A 218 -9.33 5.59 9.12
N ILE A 219 -9.64 4.35 9.52
CA ILE A 219 -10.11 3.30 8.61
C ILE A 219 -11.45 3.70 7.97
N LEU A 220 -12.40 4.19 8.76
CA LEU A 220 -13.71 4.63 8.25
C LEU A 220 -13.59 5.82 7.32
N VAL A 221 -12.79 6.83 7.68
CA VAL A 221 -12.51 8.01 6.85
C VAL A 221 -11.83 7.59 5.55
N PHE A 222 -10.86 6.69 5.61
CA PHE A 222 -10.22 6.15 4.43
C PHE A 222 -11.23 5.44 3.52
N CYS A 223 -12.07 4.56 4.07
CA CYS A 223 -13.12 3.88 3.31
C CYS A 223 -14.06 4.91 2.67
N ALA A 224 -14.50 5.93 3.41
CA ALA A 224 -15.39 6.98 2.90
C ALA A 224 -14.78 7.83 1.77
N ILE A 225 -13.45 7.95 1.70
CA ILE A 225 -12.75 8.65 0.60
C ILE A 225 -12.65 7.75 -0.64
N VAL A 226 -12.49 6.45 -0.44
CA VAL A 226 -12.25 5.47 -1.50
C VAL A 226 -13.56 4.98 -2.13
N THR A 227 -14.60 4.78 -1.32
CA THR A 227 -15.92 4.40 -1.78
C THR A 227 -16.77 5.63 -2.08
N PRO A 228 -17.73 5.56 -3.02
CA PRO A 228 -18.65 6.67 -3.26
C PRO A 228 -19.47 6.97 -2.01
N SER A 229 -19.81 8.24 -1.79
CA SER A 229 -20.54 8.70 -0.60
C SER A 229 -21.92 8.07 -0.42
N ALA A 230 -22.55 7.61 -1.51
CA ALA A 230 -23.85 6.93 -1.50
C ALA A 230 -23.76 5.45 -1.06
N ASP A 231 -22.57 4.87 -1.00
CA ASP A 231 -22.37 3.43 -0.75
C ASP A 231 -21.85 3.14 0.66
N VAL A 232 -22.72 3.37 1.65
CA VAL A 232 -22.41 3.14 3.07
C VAL A 232 -22.19 1.65 3.35
N ILE A 233 -22.90 0.76 2.66
CA ILE A 233 -22.79 -0.69 2.88
C ILE A 233 -21.41 -1.18 2.45
N SER A 234 -20.94 -0.82 1.24
CA SER A 234 -19.59 -1.22 0.81
C SER A 234 -18.50 -0.54 1.62
N MET A 235 -18.73 0.68 2.13
CA MET A 235 -17.81 1.33 3.06
C MET A 235 -17.59 0.46 4.31
N PHE A 236 -18.65 -0.05 4.93
CA PHE A 236 -18.52 -0.95 6.08
C PHE A 236 -17.97 -2.32 5.70
N LEU A 237 -18.36 -2.87 4.54
CA LEU A 237 -17.84 -4.14 4.02
C LEU A 237 -16.31 -4.08 3.85
N LEU A 238 -15.77 -2.93 3.44
CA LEU A 238 -14.34 -2.68 3.34
C LEU A 238 -13.68 -2.38 4.69
N ALA A 239 -14.36 -1.64 5.57
CA ALA A 239 -13.82 -1.29 6.88
C ALA A 239 -13.62 -2.51 7.79
N VAL A 240 -14.53 -3.50 7.74
CA VAL A 240 -14.47 -4.71 8.56
C VAL A 240 -13.13 -5.46 8.44
N PRO A 241 -12.68 -5.90 7.26
CA PRO A 241 -11.39 -6.60 7.14
C PRO A 241 -10.21 -5.71 7.55
N MET A 242 -10.27 -4.40 7.30
CA MET A 242 -9.22 -3.48 7.73
C MET A 242 -9.13 -3.37 9.27
N VAL A 243 -10.27 -3.32 9.95
CA VAL A 243 -10.32 -3.35 11.42
C VAL A 243 -9.81 -4.68 11.95
N VAL A 244 -10.16 -5.80 11.31
CA VAL A 244 -9.63 -7.13 11.68
C VAL A 244 -8.11 -7.17 11.55
N LEU A 245 -7.55 -6.65 10.46
CA LEU A 245 -6.10 -6.56 10.28
C LEU A 245 -5.43 -5.66 11.33
N TYR A 246 -6.07 -4.54 11.70
CA TYR A 246 -5.60 -3.69 12.79
C TYR A 246 -5.61 -4.39 14.15
N ILE A 247 -6.66 -5.15 14.47
CA ILE A 247 -6.71 -5.95 15.70
C ILE A 247 -5.62 -7.03 15.68
N ALA A 248 -5.42 -7.71 14.55
CA ALA A 248 -4.33 -8.67 14.38
C ALA A 248 -2.96 -7.99 14.61
N ALA A 249 -2.76 -6.79 14.08
CA ALA A 249 -1.56 -5.99 14.32
C ALA A 249 -1.36 -5.68 15.82
N CYS A 250 -2.41 -5.28 16.54
CA CYS A 250 -2.36 -5.06 18.00
C CYS A 250 -1.92 -6.32 18.76
N VAL A 251 -2.47 -7.48 18.39
CA VAL A 251 -2.15 -8.76 19.02
C VAL A 251 -0.68 -9.13 18.79
N VAL A 252 -0.20 -8.99 17.55
CA VAL A 252 1.21 -9.29 17.21
C VAL A 252 2.16 -8.35 17.97
N ALA A 253 1.87 -7.04 18.01
CA ALA A 253 2.67 -6.07 18.75
C ALA A 253 2.72 -6.40 20.26
N TRP A 254 1.58 -6.78 20.85
CA TRP A 254 1.51 -7.15 22.26
C TRP A 254 2.34 -8.40 22.60
N PHE A 255 2.32 -9.42 21.73
CA PHE A 255 3.17 -10.60 21.90
C PHE A 255 4.67 -10.25 21.78
N HIS A 256 5.01 -9.31 20.89
CA HIS A 256 6.38 -8.84 20.73
C HIS A 256 6.88 -8.12 21.97
N ASP A 257 6.15 -7.10 22.45
CA ASP A 257 6.52 -6.33 23.65
C ASP A 257 6.67 -7.25 24.88
N ARG A 258 5.77 -8.23 25.06
CA ARG A 258 5.89 -9.22 26.15
C ARG A 258 7.15 -10.07 26.05
N ARG A 259 7.57 -10.46 24.84
CA ARG A 259 8.80 -11.24 24.65
C ARG A 259 10.04 -10.39 24.91
N VAL A 260 10.04 -9.13 24.51
CA VAL A 260 11.13 -8.19 24.76
C VAL A 260 11.25 -7.90 26.26
N ALA A 261 10.14 -7.59 26.93
CA ALA A 261 10.12 -7.35 28.39
C ALA A 261 10.62 -8.56 29.20
N LYS A 262 10.24 -9.79 28.82
CA LYS A 262 10.76 -11.01 29.47
C LYS A 262 12.26 -11.22 29.25
N LYS A 263 12.80 -10.84 28.08
CA LYS A 263 14.24 -10.92 27.84
C LYS A 263 14.99 -9.87 28.65
N GLN A 264 14.45 -8.66 28.74
CA GLN A 264 15.04 -7.60 29.54
C GLN A 264 15.07 -7.98 31.02
N ALA A 265 13.95 -8.44 31.58
CA ALA A 265 13.89 -8.88 32.98
C ALA A 265 14.91 -9.99 33.33
N LYS A 266 15.16 -10.93 32.42
CA LYS A 266 16.20 -11.95 32.60
C LYS A 266 17.61 -11.39 32.58
N LEU A 267 17.88 -10.38 31.75
CA LEU A 267 19.17 -9.71 31.71
C LEU A 267 19.37 -8.89 32.99
N ASP A 268 18.33 -8.20 33.46
CA ASP A 268 18.36 -7.44 34.70
C ASP A 268 18.63 -8.37 35.91
N GLU A 269 18.00 -9.56 35.95
CA GLU A 269 18.29 -10.62 36.93
C GLU A 269 19.72 -11.19 36.82
N GLU A 270 20.25 -11.36 35.60
CA GLU A 270 21.60 -11.91 35.36
C GLU A 270 22.72 -10.91 35.68
N TYR A 271 22.48 -9.62 35.46
CA TYR A 271 23.46 -8.54 35.68
C TYR A 271 23.23 -7.72 36.97
N GLY A 272 22.17 -8.00 37.73
CA GLY A 272 21.87 -7.35 39.00
C GLY A 272 21.57 -5.84 38.90
N LEU A 273 21.01 -5.41 37.77
CA LEU A 273 20.54 -4.03 37.52
C LEU A 273 19.09 -3.86 38.01
#